data_AF-A0A7J2HGE2-F1
#
_entry.id   AF-A0A7J2HGE2-F1
#
_cell.length_a   1.000
_cell.length_b   1.000
_cell.length_c   1.000
_cell.angle_alpha   90.00
_cell.angle_beta   90.00
_cell.angle_gamma   90.00
#
_symmetry.space_group_name_H-M   'P 1'
#
loop_
_entity.id
_entity.type
_entity.pdbx_description
1 polymer ?
#
loop_
_entity_poly.entity_id
_entity_poly.type
_entity_poly.pdbx_seq_one_letter_code
_entity_poly.pdbx_strand_id
1 'polypeptide(L)'
;MIIGLHAIGDLKPAKNYVVIWFDRDLRVFSIVEKPDDLKTTPVSTGIYILPKLREYIESGRNPDGLGKSLEQLLEFETIHGYILSGERHDSGDA
;
A
#
# COMPACT_ATOMS: atom_id res chain seq x y z
N MET A 1 -6.55 1.90 -10.30
CA MET A 1 -6.67 2.18 -8.85
C MET A 1 -5.54 3.10 -8.37
N ILE A 2 -5.75 3.89 -7.29
CA ILE A 2 -4.71 4.76 -6.70
C ILE A 2 -4.47 4.38 -5.23
N ILE A 3 -3.20 4.33 -4.80
CA ILE A 3 -2.79 4.20 -3.40
C ILE A 3 -2.07 5.49 -2.95
N GLY A 4 -2.49 6.04 -1.82
CA GLY A 4 -1.78 7.12 -1.12
C GLY A 4 -0.49 6.60 -0.50
N LEU A 5 0.62 7.26 -0.85
CA LEU A 5 1.96 6.92 -0.40
C LEU A 5 2.52 8.04 0.46
N HIS A 6 3.24 7.69 1.51
CA HIS A 6 3.98 8.64 2.31
C HIS A 6 5.35 8.08 2.68
N ALA A 7 6.38 8.91 2.59
CA ALA A 7 7.71 8.52 2.99
C ALA A 7 7.78 8.51 4.53
N ILE A 8 8.18 7.37 5.11
CA ILE A 8 8.50 7.33 6.54
C ILE A 8 9.99 7.64 6.70
N GLY A 9 10.32 8.71 7.42
CA GLY A 9 11.71 9.10 7.64
C GLY A 9 12.56 8.04 8.37
N ASP A 10 11.99 7.33 9.35
CA ASP A 10 12.65 6.23 10.08
C ASP A 10 12.17 4.86 9.56
N LEU A 11 13.10 3.96 9.26
CA LEU A 11 12.80 2.61 8.78
C LEU A 11 12.28 1.69 9.89
N LYS A 12 12.53 1.98 11.18
CA LYS A 12 12.05 1.17 12.29
C LYS A 12 10.52 0.95 12.30
N PRO A 13 9.69 2.00 12.12
CA PRO A 13 8.25 1.82 12.00
C PRO A 13 7.83 0.95 10.81
N ALA A 14 8.57 0.95 9.71
CA ALA A 14 8.15 0.37 8.43
C ALA A 14 7.87 -1.15 8.46
N LYS A 15 8.39 -1.90 9.46
CA LYS A 15 8.05 -3.32 9.69
C LYS A 15 6.60 -3.53 10.11
N ASN A 16 5.92 -2.50 10.58
CA ASN A 16 4.51 -2.55 10.97
C ASN A 16 3.57 -2.14 9.82
N TYR A 17 4.10 -1.74 8.67
CA TYR A 17 3.33 -1.19 7.56
C TYR A 17 3.36 -2.08 6.31
N VAL A 18 2.51 -1.72 5.36
CA VAL A 18 2.55 -2.22 3.99
C VAL A 18 3.54 -1.38 3.19
N VAL A 19 4.63 -1.99 2.73
CA VAL A 19 5.64 -1.34 1.88
C VAL A 19 5.26 -1.53 0.42
N ILE A 20 5.42 -0.46 -0.36
CA ILE A 20 5.03 -0.42 -1.77
C ILE A 20 6.23 -0.03 -2.62
N TRP A 21 6.51 -0.86 -3.63
CA TRP A 21 7.50 -0.57 -4.65
C TRP A 21 6.82 -0.16 -5.95
N PHE A 22 7.39 0.87 -6.58
CA PHE A 22 6.89 1.44 -7.82
C PHE A 22 8.03 1.94 -8.71
N ASP A 23 7.74 2.06 -9.99
CA ASP A 23 8.66 2.60 -10.99
C ASP A 23 8.66 4.15 -11.02
N ARG A 24 9.36 4.74 -12.00
CA ARG A 24 9.48 6.19 -12.13
C ARG A 24 8.16 6.89 -12.44
N ASP A 25 7.18 6.16 -12.98
CA ASP A 25 5.84 6.66 -13.31
C ASP A 25 4.84 6.40 -12.18
N LEU A 26 5.35 6.06 -10.98
CA LEU A 26 4.58 5.67 -9.80
C LEU A 26 3.68 4.46 -10.05
N ARG A 27 3.99 3.62 -11.05
CA ARG A 27 3.27 2.37 -11.24
C ARG A 27 3.78 1.36 -10.22
N VAL A 28 2.88 0.86 -9.39
CA VAL A 28 3.18 -0.14 -8.36
C VAL A 28 3.51 -1.47 -9.04
N PHE A 29 4.57 -2.13 -8.58
CA PHE A 29 4.96 -3.46 -9.05
C PHE A 29 5.15 -4.48 -7.92
N SER A 30 5.16 -4.04 -6.65
CA SER A 30 5.18 -4.95 -5.50
C SER A 30 4.54 -4.29 -4.28
N ILE A 31 3.81 -5.09 -3.49
CA ILE A 31 3.17 -4.70 -2.24
C ILE A 31 3.50 -5.81 -1.24
N VAL A 32 4.16 -5.47 -0.14
CA VAL A 32 4.52 -6.44 0.91
C VAL A 32 4.06 -5.93 2.26
N GLU A 33 3.24 -6.73 2.94
CA GLU A 33 2.83 -6.46 4.31
C GLU A 33 3.92 -6.91 5.28
N LYS A 34 4.41 -5.98 6.12
CA LYS A 34 5.38 -6.24 7.19
C LYS A 34 6.66 -6.94 6.71
N PRO A 35 7.45 -6.31 5.83
CA PRO A 35 8.65 -6.95 5.28
C PRO A 35 9.74 -7.14 6.34
N ASP A 36 10.46 -8.26 6.24
CA ASP A 36 11.59 -8.58 7.12
C ASP A 36 12.82 -7.69 6.86
N ASP A 37 13.04 -7.29 5.61
CA ASP A 37 14.14 -6.45 5.14
C ASP A 37 13.62 -5.17 4.47
N LEU A 38 14.12 -4.03 4.94
CA LEU A 38 13.65 -2.71 4.55
C LEU A 38 14.68 -2.02 3.67
N LYS A 39 14.45 -2.09 2.36
CA LYS A 39 15.31 -1.43 1.36
C LYS A 39 14.79 -0.07 0.91
N THR A 40 13.56 0.32 1.27
CA THR A 40 12.92 1.55 0.76
C THR A 40 11.97 2.21 1.77
N THR A 41 11.61 3.45 1.47
CA THR A 41 11.00 4.45 2.37
C THR A 41 9.47 4.70 2.19
N PRO A 42 8.82 4.45 1.03
CA PRO A 42 7.39 4.72 0.92
C PRO A 42 6.54 3.55 1.44
N VAL A 43 5.61 3.88 2.34
CA VAL A 43 4.58 2.94 2.79
C VAL A 43 3.19 3.39 2.35
N SER A 44 2.25 2.46 2.33
CA SER A 44 0.82 2.77 2.23
C SER A 44 0.36 3.59 3.43
N THR A 45 -0.41 4.66 3.18
CA THR A 45 -1.05 5.43 4.24
C THR A 45 -2.42 4.91 4.64
N GLY A 46 -2.89 3.80 4.06
CA GLY A 46 -4.27 3.34 4.24
C GLY A 46 -5.30 4.14 3.44
N ILE A 47 -4.86 5.05 2.56
CA ILE A 47 -5.73 5.87 1.71
C ILE A 47 -5.77 5.24 0.32
N TYR A 48 -6.96 4.89 -0.14
CA TYR A 48 -7.16 4.18 -1.40
C TYR A 48 -8.29 4.80 -2.21
N ILE A 49 -8.10 4.88 -3.54
CA ILE A 49 -9.17 5.18 -4.49
C ILE A 49 -9.40 3.91 -5.31
N LEU A 50 -10.52 3.23 -5.01
CA LEU A 50 -10.88 1.91 -5.52
C LEU A 50 -12.15 2.02 -6.39
N PRO A 51 -12.03 2.34 -7.69
CA PRO A 51 -13.19 2.49 -8.57
C PRO A 51 -13.99 1.19 -8.74
N LYS A 52 -13.34 0.04 -8.53
CA LYS A 52 -13.90 -1.32 -8.72
C LYS A 52 -14.07 -2.11 -7.43
N LEU A 53 -14.20 -1.44 -6.28
CA LEU A 53 -14.31 -2.10 -4.98
C LEU A 53 -15.44 -3.14 -4.93
N ARG A 54 -16.59 -2.82 -5.52
CA ARG A 54 -17.75 -3.73 -5.57
C ARG A 54 -17.42 -5.03 -6.29
N GLU A 55 -16.84 -4.94 -7.48
CA GLU A 55 -16.46 -6.08 -8.32
C GLU A 55 -15.44 -6.98 -7.61
N TYR A 56 -14.49 -6.36 -6.88
CA TYR A 56 -13.52 -7.09 -6.07
C TYR A 56 -14.20 -7.90 -4.96
N ILE A 57 -15.11 -7.29 -4.19
CA ILE A 57 -15.85 -7.97 -3.12
C ILE A 57 -16.71 -9.11 -3.67
N GLU A 58 -17.43 -8.86 -4.78
CA GLU A 58 -18.30 -9.83 -5.43
C GLU A 58 -17.53 -11.01 -6.05
N SER A 59 -16.23 -10.85 -6.31
CA SER A 59 -15.38 -11.94 -6.82
C SER A 59 -15.10 -13.05 -5.81
N GLY A 60 -15.54 -12.90 -4.54
CA GLY A 60 -15.37 -13.91 -3.49
C GLY A 60 -13.92 -14.06 -3.01
N ARG A 61 -13.02 -13.16 -3.42
CA ARG A 61 -11.65 -13.09 -2.91
C ARG A 61 -11.68 -12.59 -1.48
N ASN A 62 -11.15 -13.38 -0.56
CA ASN A 62 -11.03 -13.02 0.85
C ASN A 62 -9.60 -13.28 1.34
N PRO A 63 -8.63 -12.44 0.99
CA PRO A 63 -7.29 -12.55 1.54
C PRO A 63 -7.26 -12.06 3.00
N ASP A 64 -6.48 -12.75 3.82
CA ASP A 64 -6.25 -12.38 5.22
C ASP A 64 -5.47 -11.07 5.32
N GLY A 65 -6.18 -9.94 5.33
CA GLY A 65 -5.63 -8.60 5.57
C GLY A 65 -5.57 -7.72 4.31
N LEU A 66 -5.59 -6.41 4.55
CA LEU A 66 -5.61 -5.39 3.49
C LEU A 66 -4.36 -5.42 2.60
N GLY A 67 -3.18 -5.71 3.16
CA GLY A 67 -1.94 -5.78 2.37
C GLY A 67 -2.02 -6.87 1.31
N LYS A 68 -2.44 -8.08 1.71
CA LYS A 68 -2.68 -9.19 0.79
C LYS A 68 -3.83 -8.92 -0.19
N SER A 69 -4.88 -8.19 0.22
CA SER A 69 -5.93 -7.75 -0.71
C SER A 69 -5.37 -6.90 -1.85
N LEU A 70 -4.51 -5.95 -1.52
CA LEU A 70 -3.90 -5.03 -2.48
C LEU A 70 -2.88 -5.74 -3.37
N GLU A 71 -2.11 -6.68 -2.81
CA GLU A 71 -1.21 -7.53 -3.57
C GLU A 71 -1.97 -8.38 -4.59
N GLN A 72 -3.06 -9.04 -4.20
CA GLN A 72 -3.90 -9.77 -5.15
C GLN A 72 -4.54 -8.86 -6.20
N LEU A 73 -4.96 -7.64 -5.82
CA LEU A 73 -5.49 -6.67 -6.78
C LEU A 73 -4.44 -6.28 -7.85
N LEU A 74 -3.17 -6.18 -7.47
CA LEU A 74 -2.07 -5.85 -8.37
C LEU A 74 -1.91 -6.85 -9.52
N GLU A 75 -2.29 -8.12 -9.33
CA GLU A 75 -2.23 -9.15 -10.37
C GLU A 75 -3.25 -8.91 -11.52
N PHE A 76 -4.32 -8.16 -11.27
CA PHE A 76 -5.44 -8.01 -12.21
C PHE A 76 -5.74 -6.55 -12.58
N GLU A 77 -5.26 -5.57 -11.80
CA GLU A 77 -5.46 -4.15 -12.05
C GLU A 77 -4.13 -3.38 -11.94
N THR A 78 -3.96 -2.39 -12.82
CA THR A 78 -2.85 -1.46 -12.68
C THR A 78 -3.11 -0.49 -11.52
N ILE A 79 -2.16 -0.46 -10.58
CA ILE A 79 -2.19 0.40 -9.41
C ILE A 79 -1.13 1.49 -9.57
N HIS A 80 -1.54 2.74 -9.36
CA HIS A 80 -0.63 3.88 -9.31
C HIS A 80 -0.50 4.42 -7.88
N GLY A 81 0.71 4.78 -7.51
CA GLY A 81 1.00 5.53 -6.30
C GLY A 81 0.66 7.01 -6.47
N TYR A 82 0.25 7.64 -5.38
CA TYR A 82 0.12 9.08 -5.28
C TYR A 82 0.87 9.55 -4.03
N ILE A 83 1.92 10.37 -4.21
CA ILE A 83 2.72 10.87 -3.10
C ILE A 83 1.94 11.94 -2.35
N LEU A 84 1.60 11.66 -1.09
CA LEU A 84 0.92 12.59 -0.20
C LEU A 84 1.94 13.52 0.47
N SER A 85 1.73 14.82 0.27
CA SER A 85 2.45 15.89 0.96
C SER A 85 1.79 16.26 2.30
N GLY A 86 2.58 16.76 3.25
CA GLY A 86 2.11 17.17 4.57
C GLY A 86 2.60 16.23 5.67
N GLU A 87 2.01 16.34 6.86
CA GLU A 87 2.37 15.48 8.00
C GLU A 87 1.42 14.29 8.09
N ARG A 88 1.97 13.11 8.38
CA ARG A 88 1.20 11.92 8.72
C ARG A 88 1.24 11.71 10.22
N HIS A 89 0.07 11.65 10.84
CA HIS A 89 -0.10 11.30 12.25
C HIS A 89 -0.73 9.91 12.32
N ASP A 90 -0.05 8.97 12.98
CA ASP A 90 -0.54 7.61 13.20
C ASP A 90 -0.97 7.44 14.66
N SER A 91 -2.21 7.03 14.90
CA SER A 91 -2.74 6.80 16.25
C SER A 91 -2.56 5.36 16.74
N GLY A 92 -1.92 4.48 15.95
CA GLY A 92 -1.71 3.07 16.27
C GLY A 92 -0.52 2.74 17.18
N ASP A 93 0.29 3.73 17.56
CA ASP A 93 1.52 3.58 18.37
C ASP A 93 1.29 3.95 19.87
N ALA A 94 0.22 3.44 20.49
CA ALA A 94 -0.03 3.56 21.94
C ALA A 94 0.28 2.27 22.70
#